data_AF-A0A7Y9SKF7-F1
#
_entry.id   AF-A0A7Y9SKF7-F1
#
_cell.length_a   1.000
_cell.length_b   1.000
_cell.length_c   1.000
_cell.angle_alpha   90.00
_cell.angle_beta   90.00
_cell.angle_gamma   90.00
#
_symmetry.space_group_name_H-M   'P 1'
#
loop_
_entity.id
_entity.type
_entity.pdbx_description
1 polymer ?
#
loop_
_entity_poly.entity_id
_entity_poly.type
_entity_poly.pdbx_seq_one_letter_code
_entity_poly.pdbx_strand_id
1 'polypeptide(L)' 'MREGRILIVRGETFEWSLRDGANQFAWLSGPHAGYGFAIGRTDGAALAEEEARDHIAAFLGEIDPTTGYLRD' A
#
# COMPACT_ATOMS: atom_id res chain seq x y z
N MET A 1 5.09 7.45 -18.68
CA MET A 1 3.82 7.85 -18.01
C MET A 1 3.83 7.11 -16.69
N ARG A 2 3.93 7.79 -15.55
CA ARG A 2 3.89 7.07 -14.25
C ARG A 2 2.43 6.73 -14.00
N GLU A 3 2.03 5.50 -14.31
CA GLU A 3 0.68 5.02 -14.01
C GLU A 3 0.61 4.66 -12.52
N GLY A 4 0.51 5.69 -11.68
CA GLY A 4 0.13 5.56 -10.28
C GLY A 4 -1.39 5.51 -10.18
N ARG A 5 -1.92 4.46 -9.55
CA ARG A 5 -3.34 4.31 -9.28
C ARG A 5 -3.61 4.63 -7.82
N ILE A 6 -4.61 5.48 -7.56
CA ILE A 6 -5.01 5.82 -6.20
C ILE A 6 -6.02 4.78 -5.69
N LEU A 7 -5.74 4.22 -4.51
CA LEU A 7 -6.59 3.30 -3.78
C LEU A 7 -6.99 3.94 -2.45
N ILE A 8 -8.26 3.80 -2.10
CA ILE A 8 -8.78 4.23 -0.80
C ILE A 8 -9.19 2.96 -0.05
N VAL A 9 -8.54 2.70 1.09
CA VAL A 9 -8.78 1.52 1.91
C VAL A 9 -9.00 2.00 3.34
N ARG A 10 -10.14 1.63 3.95
CA ARG A 10 -10.54 2.06 5.31
C ARG A 10 -10.55 3.58 5.55
N GLY A 11 -10.62 4.39 4.49
CA GLY A 11 -10.58 5.86 4.56
C GLY A 11 -9.18 6.46 4.40
N GLU A 12 -8.15 5.63 4.26
CA GLU A 12 -6.78 6.04 4.00
C GLU A 12 -6.45 5.94 2.50
N THR A 13 -5.69 6.91 2.01
CA THR A 13 -5.33 7.02 0.58
C THR A 13 -3.94 6.48 0.34
N PHE A 14 -3.82 5.55 -0.60
CA PHE A 14 -2.59 4.95 -1.05
C PHE A 14 -2.39 5.16 -2.55
N GLU A 15 -1.19 5.51 -2.97
CA GLU A 15 -0.76 5.46 -4.36
C GLU A 15 -0.09 4.12 -4.63
N TRP A 16 -0.65 3.37 -5.56
CA TRP A 16 -0.08 2.13 -6.04
C TRP A 16 0.59 2.36 -7.40
N SER A 17 1.85 1.97 -7.52
CA SER A 17 2.59 2.02 -8.78
C SER A 17 3.47 0.78 -8.97
N LEU A 18 3.65 0.34 -10.21
CA LEU A 18 4.61 -0.73 -10.52
C LEU A 18 5.96 -0.12 -10.87
N ARG A 19 7.01 -0.46 -10.11
CA ARG A 19 8.39 -0.07 -10.37
C ARG A 19 9.31 -1.27 -10.32
N ASP A 20 10.10 -1.48 -11.38
CA ASP A 20 11.10 -2.54 -11.44
C ASP A 20 10.52 -3.95 -11.13
N GLY A 21 9.25 -4.17 -11.50
CA GLY A 21 8.52 -5.41 -11.21
C GLY A 21 7.97 -5.54 -9.78
N ALA A 22 8.17 -4.52 -8.94
CA ALA A 22 7.64 -4.42 -7.58
C ALA A 22 6.47 -3.45 -7.50
N ASN A 23 5.41 -3.87 -6.81
CA ASN A 23 4.23 -3.06 -6.54
C ASN A 23 4.53 -2.16 -5.35
N GLN A 24 4.76 -0.87 -5.61
CA GLN A 24 5.00 0.16 -4.62
C GLN A 24 3.67 0.73 -4.15
N PHE A 25 3.45 0.75 -2.84
CA PHE A 25 2.30 1.36 -2.19
C PHE A 25 2.78 2.51 -1.31
N ALA A 26 2.52 3.74 -1.72
CA ALA A 26 2.85 4.95 -0.96
C ALA A 26 1.60 5.47 -0.26
N TRP A 27 1.66 5.60 1.06
CA TRP A 27 0.59 6.16 1.85
C TRP A 27 0.61 7.68 1.76
N LEU A 28 -0.48 8.26 1.25
CA LEU A 28 -0.63 9.69 0.98
C LEU A 28 -1.44 10.44 2.05
N SER A 29 -2.28 9.74 2.83
CA SER A 29 -3.17 10.35 3.82
C SER A 29 -2.64 10.22 5.25
N GLY A 30 -2.84 11.25 6.08
CA GLY A 30 -2.57 11.20 7.53
C GLY A 30 -1.14 11.57 7.97
N PRO A 31 -0.80 11.39 9.27
CA PRO A 31 0.49 11.78 9.84
C PRO A 31 1.67 10.94 9.34
N HIS A 32 1.39 9.81 8.70
CA HIS A 32 2.39 8.89 8.11
C HIS A 32 2.56 9.11 6.60
N ALA A 33 2.17 10.28 6.07
CA ALA A 33 2.38 10.62 4.68
C ALA A 33 3.87 10.50 4.31
N GLY A 34 4.17 9.62 3.34
CA GLY A 34 5.55 9.25 2.97
C GLY A 34 5.99 7.88 3.47
N TYR A 35 5.20 7.22 4.33
CA TYR A 35 5.34 5.80 4.62
C TYR A 35 4.77 4.98 3.47
N GLY A 36 5.26 3.76 3.30
CA GLY A 36 4.83 2.89 2.23
C GLY A 36 5.49 1.53 2.32
N PHE A 37 4.99 0.59 1.53
CA PHE A 37 5.56 -0.74 1.42
C PHE A 37 5.60 -1.18 -0.04
N ALA A 38 6.52 -2.09 -0.35
CA ALA A 38 6.68 -2.64 -1.68
C ALA A 38 6.44 -4.14 -1.65
N ILE A 39 5.62 -4.64 -2.57
CA ILE A 39 5.40 -6.07 -2.77
C ILE A 39 6.10 -6.49 -4.06
N GLY A 40 7.17 -7.26 -3.91
CA GLY A 40 7.82 -7.93 -5.03
C GLY A 40 7.00 -9.15 -5.44
N ARG A 41 6.63 -9.23 -6.72
CA ARG A 41 6.12 -10.47 -7.32
C ARG A 41 7.23 -11.14 -8.13
N THR A 42 7.32 -12.46 -8.03
CA THR A 42 8.25 -13.26 -8.85
C THR A 42 8.00 -13.07 -10.34
N ASP A 43 6.74 -12.88 -10.75
CA ASP A 43 6.38 -12.61 -12.16
C ASP A 43 6.66 -11.17 -12.62
N GLY A 44 7.04 -10.26 -11.72
CA GLY A 44 7.23 -8.84 -12.04
C GLY A 44 5.94 -8.11 -12.46
N ALA A 45 4.79 -8.75 -12.36
CA ALA A 45 3.50 -8.21 -12.77
C ALA A 45 2.89 -7.29 -11.70
N ALA A 46 2.04 -6.36 -12.15
CA ALA A 46 1.17 -5.62 -11.26
C ALA A 46 0.24 -6.58 -10.51
N LEU A 47 0.00 -6.32 -9.23
CA LEU A 47 -1.08 -6.98 -8.48
C LEU A 47 -2.44 -6.72 -9.15
N ALA A 48 -3.44 -7.52 -8.83
CA ALA A 48 -4.81 -7.11 -9.13
C ALA A 48 -5.24 -6.05 -8.12
N GLU A 49 -6.21 -5.21 -8.49
CA GLU A 49 -6.69 -4.15 -7.60
C GLU A 49 -7.26 -4.70 -6.29
N GLU A 50 -7.95 -5.84 -6.35
CA GLU A 50 -8.52 -6.53 -5.19
C GLU A 50 -7.41 -7.05 -4.26
N GLU A 51 -6.39 -7.70 -4.81
CA GLU A 51 -5.21 -8.19 -4.06
C GLU A 51 -4.44 -7.04 -3.42
N ALA A 52 -4.25 -5.95 -4.15
CA ALA A 52 -3.61 -4.73 -3.65
C ALA A 52 -4.39 -4.16 -2.44
N ARG A 53 -5.72 -4.11 -2.53
CA ARG A 53 -6.56 -3.66 -1.42
C ARG A 53 -6.50 -4.60 -0.22
N ASP A 54 -6.47 -5.91 -0.44
CA ASP A 54 -6.36 -6.90 0.63
C ASP A 54 -5.05 -6.74 1.39
N HIS A 55 -3.92 -6.62 0.68
CA HIS A 55 -2.62 -6.36 1.29
C HIS A 55 -2.58 -5.05 2.07
N ILE A 56 -3.13 -3.96 1.53
CA ILE A 56 -3.23 -2.69 2.25
C ILE A 56 -4.11 -2.84 3.50
N ALA A 57 -5.25 -3.54 3.39
CA ALA A 57 -6.16 -3.75 4.51
C ALA A 57 -5.56 -4.62 5.62
N ALA A 58 -4.77 -5.64 5.25
CA ALA A 58 -4.02 -6.47 6.17
C ALA A 58 -2.95 -5.64 6.89
N PHE A 59 -2.14 -4.87 6.14
CA PHE A 59 -1.15 -3.95 6.69
C PHE A 59 -1.76 -2.94 7.68
N LEU A 60 -2.90 -2.33 7.32
CA LEU A 60 -3.67 -1.45 8.21
C LEU A 60 -4.28 -2.18 9.41
N GLY A 61 -4.51 -3.49 9.33
CA GLY A 61 -4.96 -4.32 10.44
C GLY A 61 -3.84 -4.68 11.41
N GLU A 62 -2.59 -4.75 10.94
CA GLU A 62 -1.39 -4.92 11.77
C GLU A 62 -0.97 -3.61 12.45
N ILE A 63 -1.33 -2.48 11.87
CA ILE A 63 -1.15 -1.17 12.48
C ILE A 63 -2.10 -1.03 13.67
N ASP A 64 -1.52 -0.80 14.84
CA ASP A 64 -2.29 -0.51 16.03
C ASP A 64 -3.01 0.85 15.87
N PRO A 65 -4.34 0.90 16.02
CA PRO A 65 -5.13 2.11 15.79
C PRO A 65 -4.89 3.20 16.85
N THR A 66 -4.22 2.87 17.95
CA THR A 66 -3.92 3.80 19.05
C THR A 66 -2.56 4.48 18.87
N THR A 67 -1.60 3.78 18.27
CA THR A 67 -0.21 4.22 18.15
C THR A 67 0.22 4.52 16.71
N GLY A 68 -0.43 3.90 15.71
CA GLY A 68 -0.05 4.03 14.31
C GLY A 68 1.16 3.19 13.89
N TYR A 69 1.66 2.30 14.76
CA TYR A 69 2.81 1.42 14.49
C TYR A 69 2.37 -0.05 14.36
N LEU A 70 3.18 -0.87 13.65
CA LEU A 70 2.99 -2.32 13.68
C LEU A 70 3.10 -2.80 15.12
N ARG A 71 2.08 -3.54 15.56
CA ARG A 71 2.03 -4.16 16.88
C ARG A 71 3.19 -5.16 17.00
N ASP A 72 4.05 -5.00 18.02
CA ASP A 72 5.11 -5.96 18.41
C ASP A 72 4.52 -7.33 18.78
#